data_AF-A0A7C4Q2U3-F1
#
_entry.id   AF-A0A7C4Q2U3-F1
#
_cell.length_a   1.000
_cell.length_b   1.000
_cell.length_c   1.000
_cell.angle_alpha   90.00
_cell.angle_beta   90.00
_cell.angle_gamma   90.00
#
_symmetry.space_group_name_H-M   'P 1'
#
loop_
_entity.id
_entity.type
_entity.pdbx_description
1 polymer ?
#
loop_
_entity_poly.entity_id
_entity_poly.type
_entity_poly.pdbx_seq_one_letter_code
_entity_poly.pdbx_strand_id
1 'polypeptide(L)'
;MKSPSALRILVPIITGLALIAAGGGLYPAAGQPFSLVNFRGEDVTINARGLYYWDTVSSAAQMQANDAVTLFLALPLLGVSYRLTQKGSLRGKLLLTGTLGFILYTYITMCFGAAYNPFFLIYVALFSLSLFAFVLSMMSFEINSLTAHFSEKLPRRWIAGLLFFAAAFLSLAWLGRIAPTFMPGAVPLLENTTSMFIQAMDLGIVVPVCILSGVLLLRRRPWGYLLASVGLIKFLTLGTAVSLMALNMARLGVPVSPVELTIFPGMALAGMVMTIFLLKNVKEVQGVK
;
A
#
# COMPACT_ATOMS: atom_id res chain seq x y z
N MET A 1 1.25 -24.59 -10.32
CA MET A 1 2.60 -24.12 -9.93
C MET A 1 2.75 -24.14 -8.41
N LYS A 2 3.71 -24.88 -7.83
CA LYS A 2 3.89 -24.95 -6.36
C LYS A 2 4.36 -23.58 -5.82
N SER A 3 3.97 -23.24 -4.59
CA SER A 3 4.51 -22.08 -3.86
C SER A 3 5.94 -22.41 -3.40
N PRO A 4 6.89 -21.45 -3.41
CA PRO A 4 8.18 -21.65 -2.77
C PRO A 4 7.97 -22.12 -1.32
N SER A 5 8.76 -23.11 -0.88
CA SER A 5 8.66 -23.68 0.48
C SER A 5 8.81 -22.60 1.55
N ALA A 6 9.67 -21.60 1.32
CA ALA A 6 9.87 -20.46 2.20
C ALA A 6 8.60 -19.64 2.47
N LEU A 7 7.70 -19.47 1.49
CA LEU A 7 6.45 -18.70 1.69
C LEU A 7 5.52 -19.38 2.70
N ARG A 8 5.66 -20.69 2.94
CA ARG A 8 4.88 -21.40 3.96
C ARG A 8 5.27 -21.01 5.38
N ILE A 9 6.48 -20.48 5.56
CA ILE A 9 7.02 -20.02 6.84
C ILE A 9 6.84 -18.51 6.95
N LEU A 10 7.21 -17.77 5.91
CA LEU A 10 7.18 -16.31 5.92
C LEU A 10 5.76 -15.74 6.09
N VAL A 11 4.77 -16.27 5.38
CA VAL A 11 3.41 -15.70 5.40
C VAL A 11 2.74 -15.82 6.78
N PRO A 12 2.78 -16.96 7.50
CA PRO A 12 2.28 -17.03 8.87
C PRO A 12 2.98 -16.07 9.84
N ILE A 13 4.30 -15.93 9.75
CA ILE A 13 5.06 -15.00 10.62
C ILE A 13 4.64 -13.56 10.34
N ILE A 14 4.58 -13.17 9.05
CA ILE A 14 4.10 -11.85 8.64
C ILE A 14 2.68 -11.60 9.16
N THR A 15 1.79 -12.60 9.06
CA THR A 15 0.41 -12.51 9.55
C THR A 15 0.37 -12.22 11.05
N GLY A 16 1.14 -12.97 11.85
CA GLY A 16 1.20 -12.78 13.30
C GLY A 16 1.78 -11.42 13.70
N LEU A 17 2.89 -11.03 13.11
CA LEU A 17 3.53 -9.74 13.39
C LEU A 17 2.66 -8.56 12.96
N ALA A 18 2.00 -8.64 11.81
CA ALA A 18 1.13 -7.57 11.32
C ALA A 18 -0.14 -7.45 12.16
N LEU A 19 -0.67 -8.56 12.69
CA LEU A 19 -1.77 -8.54 13.66
C LEU A 19 -1.36 -7.83 14.95
N ILE A 20 -0.17 -8.11 15.47
CA ILE A 20 0.36 -7.44 16.67
C ILE A 20 0.56 -5.95 16.40
N ALA A 21 1.24 -5.59 15.31
CA ALA A 21 1.56 -4.21 14.98
C ALA A 21 0.30 -3.36 14.80
N ALA A 22 -0.61 -3.79 13.93
CA ALA A 22 -1.83 -3.05 13.65
C ALA A 22 -2.82 -3.08 14.83
N GLY A 23 -2.87 -4.19 15.58
CA GLY A 23 -3.64 -4.27 16.82
C GLY A 23 -3.15 -3.29 17.89
N GLY A 24 -1.84 -3.14 18.04
CA GLY A 24 -1.25 -2.18 18.99
C GLY A 24 -1.45 -0.72 18.58
N GLY A 25 -1.40 -0.40 17.28
CA GLY A 25 -1.64 0.96 16.79
C GLY A 25 -3.08 1.45 17.00
N LEU A 26 -4.06 0.53 16.93
CA LEU A 26 -5.47 0.80 17.24
C LEU A 26 -5.82 0.66 18.73
N TYR A 27 -4.90 0.20 19.57
CA TYR A 27 -5.22 -0.05 20.97
C TYR A 27 -5.55 1.28 21.68
N PRO A 28 -6.72 1.40 22.34
CA PRO A 28 -7.10 2.62 23.02
C PRO A 28 -6.09 3.00 24.10
N ALA A 29 -5.76 4.28 24.18
CA ALA A 29 -4.85 4.80 25.19
C ALA A 29 -5.28 6.19 25.67
N ALA A 30 -5.11 6.42 26.97
CA ALA A 30 -5.35 7.71 27.58
C ALA A 30 -4.25 8.72 27.22
N GLY A 31 -4.59 10.00 27.29
CA GLY A 31 -3.69 11.13 27.01
C GLY A 31 -4.47 12.30 26.45
N GLN A 32 -3.83 13.46 26.29
CA GLN A 32 -4.42 14.62 25.63
C GLN A 32 -3.40 15.22 24.66
N PRO A 33 -3.77 15.46 23.39
CA PRO A 33 -2.88 16.12 22.45
C PRO A 33 -2.46 17.49 22.97
N PHE A 34 -1.24 17.90 22.68
CA PHE A 34 -0.71 19.21 23.04
C PHE A 34 -0.01 19.87 21.86
N SER A 35 -0.10 21.20 21.79
CA SER A 35 0.57 21.99 20.76
C SER A 35 2.05 22.21 21.09
N LEU A 36 2.89 22.21 20.06
CA LEU A 36 4.32 22.44 20.15
C LEU A 36 4.77 23.18 18.88
N VAL A 37 5.67 24.15 19.03
CA VAL A 37 6.45 24.68 17.90
C VAL A 37 7.69 23.82 17.76
N ASN A 38 7.85 23.13 16.64
CA ASN A 38 9.01 22.25 16.43
C ASN A 38 10.30 23.06 16.14
N PHE A 39 11.43 22.38 16.04
CA PHE A 39 12.74 23.02 15.80
C PHE A 39 12.84 23.75 14.44
N ARG A 40 11.87 23.56 13.54
CA ARG A 40 11.76 24.22 12.24
C ARG A 40 10.81 25.43 12.27
N GLY A 41 10.23 25.73 13.44
CA GLY A 41 9.26 26.81 13.61
C GLY A 41 7.84 26.46 13.17
N GLU A 42 7.52 25.17 12.99
CA GLU A 42 6.18 24.73 12.59
C GLU A 42 5.29 24.48 13.81
N ASP A 43 4.06 25.01 13.78
CA ASP A 43 3.03 24.67 14.75
C ASP A 43 2.50 23.25 14.48
N VAL A 44 2.81 22.33 15.39
CA VAL A 44 2.34 20.95 15.33
C VAL A 44 1.54 20.59 16.58
N THR A 45 0.65 19.62 16.47
CA THR A 45 -0.05 19.04 17.62
C THR A 45 0.44 17.62 17.81
N ILE A 46 1.09 17.34 18.95
CA ILE A 46 1.58 16.01 19.32
C ILE A 46 0.40 15.16 19.78
N ASN A 47 0.34 13.91 19.33
CA ASN A 47 -0.76 13.00 19.61
C ASN A 47 -0.85 12.62 21.11
N ALA A 48 0.30 12.40 21.76
CA ALA A 48 0.43 12.15 23.20
C ALA A 48 -0.44 10.98 23.73
N ARG A 49 -0.70 9.98 22.89
CA ARG A 49 -1.55 8.81 23.17
C ARG A 49 -1.03 7.57 22.49
N GLY A 50 -1.12 6.44 23.18
CA GLY A 50 -0.95 5.11 22.59
C GLY A 50 0.42 4.87 21.97
N LEU A 51 0.45 4.02 20.94
CA LEU A 51 1.70 3.62 20.28
C LEU A 51 2.38 4.77 19.53
N TYR A 52 1.58 5.66 18.94
CA TYR A 52 2.02 6.82 18.15
C TYR A 52 2.10 8.09 19.01
N TYR A 53 2.65 7.97 20.22
CA TYR A 53 2.63 9.06 21.21
C TYR A 53 3.34 10.32 20.70
N TRP A 54 4.52 10.16 20.11
CA TRP A 54 5.38 11.26 19.67
C TRP A 54 5.12 11.75 18.24
N ASP A 55 4.29 11.01 17.50
CA ASP A 55 3.81 11.46 16.20
C ASP A 55 2.84 12.63 16.36
N THR A 56 2.67 13.41 15.30
CA THR A 56 1.61 14.43 15.27
C THR A 56 0.23 13.78 15.23
N VAL A 57 -0.82 14.51 15.60
CA VAL A 57 -2.21 14.05 15.48
C VAL A 57 -2.54 13.63 14.03
N SER A 58 -2.06 14.40 13.06
CA SER A 58 -2.19 14.10 11.62
C SER A 58 -1.53 12.75 11.26
N SER A 59 -0.26 12.58 11.63
CA SER A 59 0.51 11.36 11.33
C SER A 59 -0.06 10.13 12.06
N ALA A 60 -0.40 10.26 13.34
CA ALA A 60 -1.02 9.19 14.12
C ALA A 60 -2.36 8.77 13.53
N ALA A 61 -3.23 9.72 13.15
CA ALA A 61 -4.51 9.41 12.52
C ALA A 61 -4.34 8.65 11.20
N GLN A 62 -3.32 8.99 10.40
CA GLN A 62 -2.99 8.28 9.17
C GLN A 62 -2.48 6.86 9.45
N MET A 63 -1.55 6.71 10.39
CA MET A 63 -1.01 5.41 10.80
C MET A 63 -2.10 4.47 11.32
N GLN A 64 -2.98 4.95 12.20
CA GLN A 64 -4.10 4.19 12.74
C GLN A 64 -5.10 3.76 11.65
N ALA A 65 -5.39 4.63 10.69
CA ALA A 65 -6.23 4.22 9.56
C ALA A 65 -5.55 3.15 8.69
N ASN A 66 -4.22 3.19 8.53
CA ASN A 66 -3.47 2.11 7.87
C ASN A 66 -3.51 0.81 8.69
N ASP A 67 -3.44 0.89 10.02
CA ASP A 67 -3.61 -0.28 10.89
C ASP A 67 -5.00 -0.91 10.74
N ALA A 68 -6.05 -0.09 10.69
CA ALA A 68 -7.41 -0.58 10.44
C ALA A 68 -7.51 -1.28 9.08
N VAL A 69 -6.92 -0.72 8.02
CA VAL A 69 -6.86 -1.37 6.70
C VAL A 69 -6.08 -2.67 6.77
N THR A 70 -4.97 -2.68 7.50
CA THR A 70 -4.14 -3.86 7.68
C THR A 70 -4.94 -4.98 8.35
N LEU A 71 -5.65 -4.69 9.44
CA LEU A 71 -6.45 -5.68 10.17
C LEU A 71 -7.68 -6.15 9.40
N PHE A 72 -8.46 -5.23 8.85
CA PHE A 72 -9.80 -5.54 8.33
C PHE A 72 -9.83 -5.82 6.83
N LEU A 73 -8.77 -5.48 6.08
CA LEU A 73 -8.67 -5.75 4.66
C LEU A 73 -7.43 -6.59 4.31
N ALA A 74 -6.23 -6.16 4.69
CA ALA A 74 -5.00 -6.80 4.23
C ALA A 74 -4.79 -8.19 4.82
N LEU A 75 -4.99 -8.38 6.13
CA LEU A 75 -4.87 -9.70 6.78
C LEU A 75 -5.90 -10.72 6.26
N PRO A 76 -7.21 -10.39 6.12
CA PRO A 76 -8.17 -11.26 5.45
C PRO A 76 -7.76 -11.62 4.03
N LEU A 77 -7.33 -10.63 3.24
CA LEU A 77 -6.87 -10.85 1.86
C LEU A 77 -5.63 -11.73 1.81
N LEU A 78 -4.68 -11.53 2.74
CA LEU A 78 -3.47 -12.35 2.87
C LEU A 78 -3.84 -13.81 3.18
N GLY A 79 -4.75 -14.04 4.13
CA GLY A 79 -5.22 -15.38 4.49
C GLY A 79 -5.92 -16.11 3.32
N VAL A 80 -6.84 -15.43 2.63
CA VAL A 80 -7.56 -15.98 1.47
C VAL A 80 -6.59 -16.27 0.32
N SER A 81 -5.77 -15.29 -0.05
CA SER A 81 -4.83 -15.41 -1.17
C SER A 81 -3.75 -16.47 -0.91
N TYR A 82 -3.27 -16.58 0.33
CA TYR A 82 -2.35 -17.64 0.74
C TYR A 82 -2.98 -19.03 0.61
N ARG A 83 -4.21 -19.23 1.09
CA ARG A 83 -4.93 -20.51 0.94
C ARG A 83 -5.13 -20.89 -0.53
N LEU A 84 -5.53 -19.94 -1.37
CA LEU A 84 -5.69 -20.18 -2.81
C LEU A 84 -4.34 -20.52 -3.47
N THR A 85 -3.27 -19.83 -3.08
CA THR A 85 -1.91 -20.12 -3.55
C THR A 85 -1.46 -21.53 -3.19
N GLN A 86 -1.75 -22.01 -1.97
CA GLN A 86 -1.45 -23.39 -1.58
C GLN A 86 -2.22 -24.43 -2.40
N LYS A 87 -3.44 -24.09 -2.86
CA LYS A 87 -4.23 -24.90 -3.79
C LYS A 87 -3.75 -24.80 -5.25
N GLY A 88 -2.66 -24.08 -5.52
CA GLY A 88 -2.09 -23.93 -6.84
C GLY A 88 -2.77 -22.88 -7.73
N SER A 89 -3.71 -22.10 -7.20
CA SER A 89 -4.46 -21.08 -7.95
C SER A 89 -3.55 -19.91 -8.36
N LEU A 90 -3.57 -19.57 -9.66
CA LEU A 90 -2.87 -18.42 -10.20
C LEU A 90 -3.48 -17.10 -9.68
N ARG A 91 -4.81 -17.03 -9.57
CA ARG A 91 -5.50 -15.89 -8.95
C ARG A 91 -5.03 -15.66 -7.52
N GLY A 92 -4.93 -16.75 -6.75
CA GLY A 92 -4.39 -16.75 -5.39
C GLY A 92 -2.99 -16.19 -5.33
N LYS A 93 -2.10 -16.63 -6.25
CA LYS A 93 -0.72 -16.14 -6.32
C LYS A 93 -0.66 -14.64 -6.62
N LEU A 94 -1.38 -14.17 -7.64
CA LEU A 94 -1.42 -12.74 -7.99
C LEU A 94 -1.92 -11.89 -6.82
N LEU A 95 -2.99 -12.33 -6.16
CA LEU A 95 -3.53 -11.68 -4.96
C LEU A 95 -2.52 -11.65 -3.81
N LEU A 96 -1.82 -12.76 -3.57
CA LEU A 96 -0.83 -12.88 -2.51
C LEU A 96 0.34 -11.92 -2.76
N THR A 97 0.86 -11.88 -3.98
CA THR A 97 1.97 -10.98 -4.35
C THR A 97 1.57 -9.52 -4.17
N GLY A 98 0.38 -9.10 -4.63
CA GLY A 98 -0.10 -7.73 -4.42
C GLY A 98 -0.31 -7.37 -2.96
N THR A 99 -0.83 -8.31 -2.16
CA THR A 99 -1.03 -8.11 -0.71
C THR A 99 0.30 -7.99 0.03
N LEU A 100 1.29 -8.82 -0.31
CA LEU A 100 2.65 -8.69 0.22
C LEU A 100 3.29 -7.36 -0.17
N GLY A 101 3.05 -6.86 -1.39
CA GLY A 101 3.51 -5.55 -1.83
C GLY A 101 2.88 -4.40 -1.04
N PHE A 102 1.59 -4.51 -0.67
CA PHE A 102 0.94 -3.57 0.25
C PHE A 102 1.59 -3.59 1.63
N ILE A 103 1.75 -4.76 2.25
CA ILE A 103 2.37 -4.93 3.57
C ILE A 103 3.79 -4.38 3.56
N LEU A 104 4.57 -4.71 2.53
CA LEU A 104 5.92 -4.19 2.32
C LEU A 104 5.94 -2.66 2.33
N TYR A 105 5.06 -2.04 1.55
CA TYR A 105 4.96 -0.59 1.50
C TYR A 105 4.55 0.00 2.86
N THR A 106 3.59 -0.60 3.56
CA THR A 106 3.15 -0.09 4.87
C THR A 106 4.27 -0.14 5.89
N TYR A 107 5.01 -1.24 5.99
CA TYR A 107 6.00 -1.38 7.05
C TYR A 107 7.34 -0.72 6.74
N ILE A 108 7.70 -0.54 5.47
CA ILE A 108 8.83 0.33 5.13
C ILE A 108 8.49 1.80 5.45
N THR A 109 7.25 2.27 5.23
CA THR A 109 6.85 3.62 5.64
C THR A 109 6.82 3.78 7.16
N MET A 110 6.39 2.76 7.91
CA MET A 110 6.46 2.80 9.37
C MET A 110 7.90 2.86 9.89
N CYS A 111 8.83 2.10 9.30
CA CYS A 111 10.25 2.10 9.69
C CYS A 111 10.91 3.48 9.55
N PHE A 112 10.58 4.23 8.50
CA PHE A 112 11.22 5.50 8.18
C PHE A 112 10.40 6.74 8.55
N GLY A 113 9.10 6.56 8.80
CA GLY A 113 8.15 7.65 8.99
C GLY A 113 7.57 7.78 10.39
N ALA A 114 7.45 6.68 11.15
CA ALA A 114 6.92 6.74 12.51
C ALA A 114 7.98 7.23 13.50
N ALA A 115 7.54 8.03 14.49
CA ALA A 115 8.37 8.32 15.64
C ALA A 115 8.75 7.02 16.35
N TYR A 116 9.99 6.95 16.87
CA TYR A 116 10.49 5.75 17.52
C TYR A 116 9.56 5.33 18.67
N ASN A 117 9.16 4.07 18.66
CA ASN A 117 8.23 3.50 19.64
C ASN A 117 8.57 2.01 19.88
N PRO A 118 7.98 1.37 20.90
CA PRO A 118 8.31 -0.01 21.27
C PRO A 118 8.15 -1.05 20.15
N PHE A 119 7.38 -0.75 19.09
CA PHE A 119 7.15 -1.66 17.98
C PHE A 119 8.15 -1.50 16.83
N PHE A 120 9.18 -0.65 16.97
CA PHE A 120 10.17 -0.42 15.93
C PHE A 120 10.75 -1.72 15.33
N LEU A 121 11.16 -2.67 16.17
CA LEU A 121 11.70 -3.96 15.69
C LEU A 121 10.65 -4.84 15.01
N ILE A 122 9.37 -4.70 15.36
CA ILE A 122 8.26 -5.38 14.68
C ILE A 122 8.11 -4.81 13.27
N TYR A 123 8.19 -3.48 13.10
CA TYR A 123 8.17 -2.85 11.78
C TYR A 123 9.36 -3.29 10.91
N VAL A 124 10.57 -3.34 11.48
CA VAL A 124 11.78 -3.81 10.78
C VAL A 124 11.64 -5.27 10.35
N ALA A 125 11.15 -6.13 11.24
CA ALA A 125 10.90 -7.54 10.91
C ALA A 125 9.86 -7.67 9.80
N LEU A 126 8.74 -6.94 9.89
CA LEU A 126 7.69 -6.95 8.87
C LEU A 126 8.19 -6.43 7.52
N PHE A 127 8.94 -5.32 7.51
CA PHE A 127 9.59 -4.79 6.32
C PHE A 127 10.48 -5.85 5.66
N SER A 128 11.42 -6.42 6.41
CA SER A 128 12.37 -7.41 5.88
C SER A 128 11.66 -8.68 5.37
N LEU A 129 10.80 -9.28 6.20
CA LEU A 129 10.10 -10.52 5.85
C LEU A 129 9.17 -10.33 4.65
N SER A 130 8.43 -9.21 4.59
CA SER A 130 7.56 -8.91 3.46
C SER A 130 8.33 -8.58 2.18
N LEU A 131 9.50 -7.95 2.27
CA LEU A 131 10.39 -7.72 1.13
C LEU A 131 10.82 -9.05 0.51
N PHE A 132 11.39 -9.95 1.30
CA PHE A 132 11.83 -11.24 0.80
C PHE A 132 10.66 -12.13 0.36
N ALA A 133 9.54 -12.11 1.07
CA ALA A 133 8.33 -12.83 0.65
C ALA A 133 7.79 -12.29 -0.69
N PHE A 134 7.78 -10.97 -0.87
CA PHE A 134 7.35 -10.33 -2.12
C PHE A 134 8.27 -10.70 -3.28
N VAL A 135 9.60 -10.62 -3.09
CA VAL A 135 10.59 -11.01 -4.11
C VAL A 135 10.45 -12.49 -4.48
N LEU A 136 10.38 -13.39 -3.50
CA LEU A 136 10.19 -14.82 -3.74
C LEU A 136 8.85 -15.11 -4.42
N SER A 137 7.81 -14.36 -4.09
CA SER A 137 6.50 -14.47 -4.75
C SER A 137 6.58 -14.05 -6.21
N MET A 138 7.21 -12.90 -6.51
CA MET A 138 7.44 -12.40 -7.86
C MET A 138 8.29 -13.36 -8.71
N MET A 139 9.33 -13.96 -8.13
CA MET A 139 10.19 -14.94 -8.81
C MET A 139 9.51 -16.30 -9.02
N SER A 140 8.39 -16.58 -8.33
CA SER A 140 7.67 -17.85 -8.46
C SER A 140 6.78 -17.95 -9.69
N PHE A 141 6.66 -16.89 -10.49
CA PHE A 141 5.87 -16.86 -11.70
C PHE A 141 6.68 -17.35 -12.92
N GLU A 142 6.10 -18.28 -13.68
CA GLU A 142 6.58 -18.64 -15.01
C GLU A 142 6.21 -17.51 -15.98
N ILE A 143 7.06 -16.48 -16.03
CA ILE A 143 6.72 -15.22 -16.69
C ILE A 143 6.40 -15.41 -18.18
N ASN A 144 7.10 -16.32 -18.88
CA ASN A 144 6.92 -16.53 -20.32
C ASN A 144 5.55 -17.15 -20.67
N SER A 145 4.96 -17.94 -19.78
CA SER A 145 3.65 -18.56 -19.99
C SER A 145 2.50 -17.72 -19.43
N LEU A 146 2.79 -16.67 -18.65
CA LEU A 146 1.78 -15.91 -17.91
C LEU A 146 0.72 -15.27 -18.83
N THR A 147 1.11 -14.71 -19.97
CA THR A 147 0.17 -14.07 -20.92
C THR A 147 -0.93 -15.03 -21.39
N ALA A 148 -0.62 -16.32 -21.58
CA ALA A 148 -1.57 -17.32 -22.05
C ALA A 148 -2.70 -17.62 -21.04
N HIS A 149 -2.45 -17.32 -19.76
CA HIS A 149 -3.42 -17.51 -18.68
C HIS A 149 -4.43 -16.37 -18.59
N PHE A 150 -4.31 -15.30 -19.39
CA PHE A 150 -5.28 -14.22 -19.42
C PHE A 150 -6.18 -14.31 -20.66
N SER A 151 -7.48 -14.13 -20.45
CA SER A 151 -8.46 -13.99 -21.52
C SER A 151 -8.14 -12.80 -22.43
N GLU A 152 -8.50 -12.92 -23.71
CA GLU A 152 -8.47 -11.79 -24.65
C GLU A 152 -9.47 -10.70 -24.29
N LYS A 153 -10.54 -11.05 -23.56
CA LYS A 153 -11.56 -10.12 -23.07
C LYS A 153 -11.12 -9.27 -21.88
N LEU A 154 -9.88 -9.44 -21.38
CA LEU A 154 -9.34 -8.61 -20.31
C LEU A 154 -9.39 -7.13 -20.75
N PRO A 155 -9.99 -6.22 -19.94
CA PRO A 155 -10.11 -4.80 -20.28
C PRO A 155 -8.76 -4.07 -20.11
N ARG A 156 -7.74 -4.46 -20.88
CA ARG A 156 -6.35 -4.00 -20.78
C ARG A 156 -6.22 -2.49 -20.86
N ARG A 157 -6.99 -1.86 -21.75
CA ARG A 157 -6.99 -0.41 -21.96
C ARG A 157 -7.51 0.35 -20.73
N TRP A 158 -8.56 -0.16 -20.08
CA TRP A 158 -9.10 0.43 -18.85
C TRP A 158 -8.15 0.26 -17.67
N ILE A 159 -7.54 -0.92 -17.52
CA ILE A 159 -6.54 -1.17 -16.48
C ILE A 159 -5.33 -0.25 -16.69
N ALA A 160 -4.78 -0.18 -17.91
CA ALA A 160 -3.67 0.71 -18.20
C ALA A 160 -4.03 2.19 -18.01
N GLY A 161 -5.25 2.59 -18.41
CA GLY A 161 -5.76 3.95 -18.20
C GLY A 161 -5.82 4.32 -16.72
N LEU A 162 -6.32 3.43 -15.86
CA LEU A 162 -6.33 3.64 -14.41
C LEU A 162 -4.92 3.77 -13.84
N LEU A 163 -3.98 2.93 -14.29
CA LEU A 163 -2.58 2.97 -13.85
C LEU A 163 -1.88 4.27 -14.30
N PHE A 164 -2.10 4.72 -15.54
CA PHE A 164 -1.57 6.00 -16.01
C PHE A 164 -2.20 7.19 -15.30
N PHE A 165 -3.51 7.15 -15.05
CA PHE A 165 -4.19 8.16 -14.25
C PHE A 165 -3.57 8.25 -12.85
N ALA A 166 -3.40 7.12 -12.16
CA ALA A 166 -2.80 7.10 -10.83
C ALA A 166 -1.35 7.61 -10.84
N ALA A 167 -0.56 7.23 -11.84
CA ALA A 167 0.80 7.74 -12.02
C ALA A 167 0.83 9.26 -12.20
N ALA A 168 0.00 9.79 -13.10
CA ALA A 168 -0.10 11.22 -13.35
C ALA A 168 -0.59 11.98 -12.11
N PHE A 169 -1.64 11.47 -11.46
CA PHE A 169 -2.21 12.06 -10.26
C PHE A 169 -1.18 12.15 -9.13
N LEU A 170 -0.50 11.06 -8.78
CA LEU A 170 0.53 11.05 -7.73
C LEU A 170 1.72 11.95 -8.10
N SER A 171 2.13 11.95 -9.37
CA SER A 171 3.21 12.81 -9.84
C SER A 171 2.86 14.29 -9.66
N LEU A 172 1.67 14.69 -10.08
CA LEU A 172 1.19 16.07 -9.95
C LEU A 172 1.01 16.47 -8.48
N ALA A 173 0.44 15.59 -7.65
CA ALA A 173 0.24 15.86 -6.22
C ALA A 173 1.57 16.05 -5.49
N TRP A 174 2.54 15.16 -5.71
CA TRP A 174 3.83 15.21 -5.03
C TRP A 174 4.76 16.29 -5.59
N LEU A 175 4.84 16.45 -6.92
CA LEU A 175 5.59 17.56 -7.50
C LEU A 175 4.96 18.90 -7.16
N GLY A 176 3.63 19.00 -7.06
CA GLY A 176 2.94 20.21 -6.59
C GLY A 176 3.25 20.55 -5.14
N ARG A 177 3.49 19.55 -4.28
CA ARG A 177 3.94 19.76 -2.89
C ARG A 177 5.42 20.13 -2.80
N ILE A 178 6.27 19.57 -3.66
CA ILE A 178 7.73 19.76 -3.63
C ILE A 178 8.15 21.04 -4.36
N ALA A 179 7.55 21.37 -5.50
CA ALA A 179 7.97 22.51 -6.33
C ALA A 179 8.00 23.87 -5.58
N PRO A 180 7.03 24.21 -4.71
CA PRO A 180 7.06 25.46 -3.95
C PRO A 180 8.26 25.59 -3.00
N THR A 181 8.86 24.47 -2.60
CA THR A 181 9.99 24.46 -1.65
C THR A 181 11.30 24.93 -2.28
N PHE A 182 11.35 25.10 -3.61
CA PHE A 182 12.50 25.66 -4.31
C PHE A 182 12.50 27.20 -4.35
N MET A 183 11.43 27.85 -3.88
CA MET A 183 11.37 29.31 -3.82
C MET A 183 12.35 29.85 -2.74
N PRO A 184 13.03 30.99 -2.98
CA PRO A 184 13.90 31.60 -1.98
C PRO A 184 13.15 31.85 -0.66
N GLY A 185 13.72 31.37 0.45
CA GLY A 185 13.12 31.52 1.79
C GLY A 185 11.96 30.56 2.11
N ALA A 186 11.60 29.64 1.21
CA ALA A 186 10.57 28.65 1.49
C ALA A 186 11.04 27.63 2.55
N VAL A 187 10.16 27.34 3.52
CA VAL A 187 10.35 26.28 4.52
C VAL A 187 9.37 25.16 4.19
N PRO A 188 9.83 23.96 3.76
CA PRO A 188 8.92 22.86 3.44
C PRO A 188 8.20 22.40 4.70
N LEU A 189 6.87 22.28 4.67
CA LEU A 189 6.12 21.71 5.79
C LEU A 189 6.35 20.19 5.87
N LEU A 190 7.05 19.77 6.92
CA LEU A 190 7.39 18.37 7.17
C LEU A 190 6.66 17.78 8.39
N GLU A 191 5.92 18.61 9.12
CA GLU A 191 5.48 18.25 10.46
C GLU A 191 6.72 17.84 11.30
N ASN A 192 6.64 16.76 12.06
CA ASN A 192 7.78 16.23 12.82
C ASN A 192 8.61 15.18 12.07
N THR A 193 8.45 15.06 10.75
CA THR A 193 9.27 14.13 9.97
C THR A 193 10.59 14.77 9.55
N THR A 194 11.59 13.94 9.25
CA THR A 194 12.90 14.41 8.79
C THR A 194 12.92 14.70 7.29
N SER A 195 12.00 14.11 6.52
CA SER A 195 11.93 14.22 5.07
C SER A 195 10.57 13.77 4.51
N MET A 196 10.38 13.96 3.20
CA MET A 196 9.20 13.58 2.44
C MET A 196 9.25 12.11 1.98
N PHE A 197 9.31 11.17 2.93
CA PHE A 197 9.52 9.74 2.65
C PHE A 197 8.39 9.12 1.80
N ILE A 198 7.13 9.53 2.02
CA ILE A 198 5.98 9.05 1.21
C ILE A 198 6.15 9.50 -0.23
N GLN A 199 6.50 10.76 -0.46
CA GLN A 199 6.69 11.33 -1.79
C GLN A 199 7.85 10.65 -2.51
N ALA A 200 8.96 10.41 -1.80
CA ALA A 200 10.11 9.70 -2.34
C ALA A 200 9.75 8.27 -2.77
N MET A 201 8.99 7.55 -1.93
CA MET A 201 8.53 6.20 -2.25
C MET A 201 7.54 6.16 -3.43
N ASP A 202 6.60 7.10 -3.48
CA ASP A 202 5.60 7.12 -4.52
C ASP A 202 6.20 7.52 -5.87
N LEU A 203 7.04 8.57 -5.91
CA LEU A 203 7.72 9.00 -7.13
C LEU A 203 8.81 8.02 -7.58
N GLY A 204 9.52 7.40 -6.64
CA GLY A 204 10.61 6.47 -6.92
C GLY A 204 10.16 5.05 -7.27
N ILE A 205 8.99 4.61 -6.79
CA ILE A 205 8.54 3.22 -6.93
C ILE A 205 7.15 3.15 -7.56
N VAL A 206 6.14 3.77 -6.93
CA VAL A 206 4.73 3.58 -7.32
C VAL A 206 4.48 4.12 -8.73
N VAL A 207 4.87 5.37 -9.00
CA VAL A 207 4.68 6.02 -10.31
C VAL A 207 5.39 5.24 -11.43
N PRO A 208 6.70 4.90 -11.34
CA PRO A 208 7.38 4.09 -12.34
C PRO A 208 6.71 2.73 -12.58
N VAL A 209 6.33 2.01 -11.51
CA VAL A 209 5.66 0.71 -11.63
C VAL A 209 4.34 0.87 -12.38
N CYS A 210 3.56 1.92 -12.14
CA CYS A 210 2.29 2.16 -12.82
C CYS A 210 2.48 2.41 -14.32
N ILE A 211 3.45 3.25 -14.67
CA ILE A 211 3.77 3.56 -16.07
C ILE A 211 4.25 2.30 -16.78
N LEU A 212 5.22 1.58 -16.19
CA LEU A 212 5.75 0.34 -16.77
C LEU A 212 4.66 -0.73 -16.91
N SER A 213 3.82 -0.90 -15.89
CA SER A 213 2.69 -1.83 -15.93
C SER A 213 1.73 -1.51 -17.06
N GLY A 214 1.31 -0.24 -17.19
CA GLY A 214 0.40 0.21 -18.23
C GLY A 214 0.97 0.00 -19.63
N VAL A 215 2.22 0.45 -19.86
CA VAL A 215 2.90 0.31 -21.16
C VAL A 215 3.08 -1.16 -21.54
N LEU A 216 3.57 -2.00 -20.62
CA LEU A 216 3.82 -3.41 -20.89
C LEU A 216 2.52 -4.19 -21.08
N LEU A 217 1.45 -3.85 -20.33
CA LEU A 217 0.15 -4.49 -20.47
C LEU A 217 -0.48 -4.18 -21.83
N LEU A 218 -0.40 -2.92 -22.30
CA LEU A 218 -0.86 -2.53 -23.64
C LEU A 218 -0.05 -3.22 -24.74
N ARG A 219 1.26 -3.40 -24.53
CA ARG A 219 2.13 -4.18 -25.42
C ARG A 219 1.98 -5.69 -25.28
N ARG A 220 1.05 -6.16 -24.44
CA ARG A 220 0.78 -7.59 -24.16
C ARG A 220 2.03 -8.36 -23.71
N ARG A 221 2.97 -7.68 -23.06
CA ARG A 221 4.19 -8.31 -22.50
C ARG A 221 3.85 -8.97 -21.17
N PRO A 222 4.41 -10.14 -20.83
CA PRO A 222 3.99 -10.89 -19.66
C PRO A 222 4.17 -10.13 -18.33
N TRP A 223 5.27 -9.38 -18.20
CA TRP A 223 5.52 -8.48 -17.07
C TRP A 223 4.42 -7.44 -16.87
N GLY A 224 3.76 -6.99 -17.94
CA GLY A 224 2.63 -6.07 -17.84
C GLY A 224 1.44 -6.67 -17.11
N TYR A 225 1.15 -7.96 -17.31
CA TYR A 225 0.07 -8.65 -16.61
C TYR A 225 0.39 -8.85 -15.13
N LEU A 226 1.62 -9.24 -14.81
CA LEU A 226 2.05 -9.43 -13.43
C LEU A 226 2.02 -8.11 -12.65
N LEU A 227 2.71 -7.09 -13.17
CA LEU A 227 2.83 -5.80 -12.49
C LEU A 227 1.48 -5.08 -12.42
N ALA A 228 0.62 -5.17 -13.46
CA ALA A 228 -0.73 -4.61 -13.37
C ALA A 228 -1.59 -5.32 -12.31
N SER A 229 -1.46 -6.64 -12.15
CA SER A 229 -2.17 -7.37 -11.09
C SER A 229 -1.75 -6.88 -9.70
N VAL A 230 -0.44 -6.74 -9.48
CA VAL A 230 0.13 -6.22 -8.22
C VAL A 230 -0.30 -4.76 -8.00
N GLY A 231 -0.20 -3.92 -9.03
CA GLY A 231 -0.55 -2.50 -8.97
C GLY A 231 -2.03 -2.26 -8.66
N LEU A 232 -2.94 -3.02 -9.27
CA LEU A 232 -4.38 -2.89 -8.98
C LEU A 232 -4.71 -3.24 -7.53
N ILE A 233 -4.08 -4.26 -6.96
CA ILE A 233 -4.25 -4.61 -5.54
C ILE A 233 -3.70 -3.50 -4.65
N LYS A 234 -2.53 -2.93 -5.00
CA LYS A 234 -1.96 -1.78 -4.29
C LYS A 234 -2.90 -0.57 -4.32
N PHE A 235 -3.54 -0.25 -5.44
CA PHE A 235 -4.48 0.88 -5.51
C PHE A 235 -5.79 0.62 -4.80
N LEU A 236 -6.28 -0.61 -4.81
CA LEU A 236 -7.41 -1.01 -3.98
C LEU A 236 -7.10 -0.75 -2.51
N THR A 237 -5.98 -1.27 -2.00
CA THR A 237 -5.64 -1.13 -0.57
C THR A 237 -5.22 0.28 -0.20
N LEU A 238 -4.43 0.97 -1.04
CA LEU A 238 -4.03 2.37 -0.84
C LEU A 238 -5.25 3.31 -0.88
N GLY A 239 -6.08 3.21 -1.91
CA GLY A 239 -7.29 4.04 -2.03
C GLY A 239 -8.22 3.84 -0.84
N THR A 240 -8.40 2.59 -0.40
CA THR A 240 -9.19 2.29 0.81
C THR A 240 -8.55 2.90 2.06
N ALA A 241 -7.23 2.80 2.20
CA ALA A 241 -6.51 3.38 3.34
C ALA A 241 -6.67 4.89 3.40
N VAL A 242 -6.38 5.59 2.31
CA VAL A 242 -6.49 7.06 2.28
C VAL A 242 -7.94 7.51 2.46
N SER A 243 -8.92 6.76 1.95
CA SER A 243 -10.35 7.06 2.18
C SER A 243 -10.72 6.94 3.67
N LEU A 244 -10.23 5.90 4.36
CA LEU A 244 -10.46 5.72 5.79
C LEU A 244 -9.68 6.75 6.63
N MET A 245 -8.48 7.14 6.20
CA MET A 245 -7.71 8.24 6.80
C MET A 245 -8.52 9.53 6.76
N ALA A 246 -9.04 9.89 5.59
CA ALA A 246 -9.87 11.07 5.39
C ALA A 246 -11.11 11.08 6.30
N LEU A 247 -11.81 9.94 6.40
CA LEU A 247 -12.97 9.81 7.29
C LEU A 247 -12.58 9.92 8.79
N ASN A 248 -11.43 9.36 9.19
CA ASN A 248 -10.96 9.43 10.56
C ASN A 248 -10.51 10.86 10.93
N MET A 249 -9.81 11.55 10.02
CA MET A 249 -9.42 12.94 10.18
C MET A 249 -10.65 13.86 10.30
N ALA A 250 -11.66 13.68 9.44
CA ALA A 250 -12.92 14.41 9.53
C ALA A 250 -13.63 14.19 10.87
N ARG A 251 -13.66 12.94 11.38
CA ARG A 251 -14.23 12.61 12.69
C ARG A 251 -13.53 13.33 13.85
N LEU A 252 -12.22 13.56 13.72
CA LEU A 252 -11.39 14.24 14.73
C LEU A 252 -11.36 15.77 14.54
N GLY A 253 -12.13 16.32 13.59
CA GLY A 253 -12.15 17.75 13.30
C GLY A 253 -10.89 18.27 12.60
N VAL A 254 -10.06 17.37 12.07
CA VAL A 254 -8.85 17.74 11.31
C VAL A 254 -9.28 18.11 9.88
N PRO A 255 -8.77 19.21 9.30
CA PRO A 255 -9.06 19.57 7.92
C PRO A 255 -8.71 18.44 6.94
N VAL A 256 -9.63 18.14 6.02
CA VAL A 256 -9.48 17.07 5.01
C VAL A 256 -9.54 17.70 3.62
N SER A 257 -8.65 17.28 2.74
CA SER A 257 -8.63 17.80 1.37
C SER A 257 -9.83 17.26 0.57
N PRO A 258 -10.49 18.07 -0.29
CA PRO A 258 -11.49 17.56 -1.23
C PRO A 258 -10.97 16.43 -2.13
N VAL A 259 -9.66 16.40 -2.39
CA VAL A 259 -8.99 15.33 -3.14
C VAL A 259 -9.05 14.00 -2.39
N GLU A 260 -8.85 14.02 -1.07
CA GLU A 260 -8.91 12.83 -0.20
C GLU A 260 -10.34 12.27 -0.11
N LEU A 261 -11.35 13.14 -0.14
CA LEU A 261 -12.75 12.75 -0.05
C LEU A 261 -13.36 12.30 -1.38
N THR A 262 -12.76 12.64 -2.52
CA THR A 262 -13.34 12.34 -3.85
C THR A 262 -12.46 11.40 -4.68
N ILE A 263 -11.20 11.74 -4.90
CA ILE A 263 -10.33 11.03 -5.84
C ILE A 263 -9.91 9.67 -5.27
N PHE A 264 -9.52 9.60 -4.00
CA PHE A 264 -9.07 8.33 -3.39
C PHE A 264 -10.18 7.28 -3.25
N PRO A 265 -11.41 7.62 -2.82
CA PRO A 265 -12.53 6.68 -2.86
C PRO A 265 -12.87 6.22 -4.28
N GLY A 266 -12.83 7.14 -5.25
CA GLY A 266 -13.03 6.82 -6.66
C GLY A 266 -11.97 5.85 -7.20
N MET A 267 -10.69 6.09 -6.88
CA MET A 267 -9.59 5.19 -7.22
C MET A 267 -9.70 3.83 -6.52
N ALA A 268 -10.14 3.79 -5.25
CA ALA A 268 -10.36 2.55 -4.52
C ALA A 268 -11.43 1.69 -5.20
N LEU A 269 -12.57 2.31 -5.56
CA LEU A 269 -13.67 1.64 -6.25
C LEU A 269 -13.25 1.17 -7.65
N ALA A 270 -12.60 2.03 -8.43
CA ALA A 270 -12.08 1.67 -9.74
C ALA A 270 -11.05 0.53 -9.65
N GLY A 271 -10.15 0.59 -8.67
CA GLY A 271 -9.18 -0.45 -8.38
C GLY A 271 -9.84 -1.77 -7.99
N MET A 272 -10.89 -1.75 -7.17
CA MET A 272 -11.68 -2.93 -6.81
C MET A 272 -12.32 -3.57 -8.05
N VAL A 273 -13.04 -2.77 -8.85
CA VAL A 273 -13.75 -3.23 -10.04
C VAL A 273 -12.75 -3.81 -11.07
N MET A 274 -11.64 -3.11 -11.31
CA MET A 274 -10.59 -3.58 -12.22
C MET A 274 -9.90 -4.85 -11.71
N THR A 275 -9.67 -4.98 -10.38
CA THR A 275 -9.14 -6.21 -9.78
C THR A 275 -10.10 -7.37 -9.99
N ILE A 276 -11.41 -7.17 -9.79
CA ILE A 276 -12.44 -8.20 -10.04
C ILE A 276 -12.42 -8.61 -11.51
N PHE A 277 -12.40 -7.66 -12.45
CA PHE A 277 -12.33 -7.98 -13.87
C PHE A 277 -11.04 -8.70 -14.26
N LEU A 278 -9.90 -8.29 -13.70
CA LEU A 278 -8.63 -8.95 -13.92
C LEU A 278 -8.70 -10.41 -13.48
N LEU A 279 -9.13 -10.66 -12.24
CA LEU A 279 -9.19 -12.02 -11.69
C LEU A 279 -10.21 -12.90 -12.43
N LYS A 280 -11.38 -12.36 -12.80
CA LYS A 280 -12.37 -13.08 -13.63
C LYS A 280 -11.81 -13.51 -14.98
N ASN A 281 -10.88 -12.75 -15.54
CA ASN A 281 -10.24 -13.05 -16.83
C ASN A 281 -8.98 -13.91 -16.71
N VAL A 282 -8.56 -14.31 -15.50
CA VAL A 282 -7.53 -15.33 -15.30
C VAL A 282 -8.14 -16.71 -15.54
N LYS A 283 -7.56 -17.46 -16.46
CA LYS A 283 -7.84 -18.87 -16.74
C LYS A 283 -7.00 -19.71 -15.77
N GLU A 284 -7.67 -20.39 -14.85
CA GLU A 284 -7.01 -21.39 -14.01
C GLU A 284 -6.76 -22.64 -14.85
N VAL A 285 -5.56 -23.20 -14.77
CA VAL A 285 -5.30 -24.54 -15.32
C VAL A 285 -6.07 -25.50 -14.41
N GLN A 286 -7.11 -26.16 -14.93
CA GLN A 286 -7.73 -27.26 -14.20
C GLN A 286 -6.64 -28.31 -13.94
N GLY A 287 -6.22 -28.43 -12.69
CA GLY A 287 -5.42 -29.58 -12.28
C GLY A 287 -6.26 -30.82 -12.53
N VAL A 288 -5.71 -31.78 -13.28
CA VAL A 288 -6.17 -33.16 -13.25
C VAL A 288 -6.24 -33.54 -11.77
N LYS A 289 -7.44 -33.92 -11.33
CA LYS A 289 -7.72 -34.34 -9.94
C LYS A 289 -6.81 -35.47 -9.52
#